data_AF-A0ABD3MYV3-F1
#
_entry.id   AF-A0ABD3MYV3-F1
#
_cell.length_a   1.000
_cell.length_b   1.000
_cell.length_c   1.000
_cell.angle_alpha   90.00
_cell.angle_beta   90.00
_cell.angle_gamma   90.00
#
_symmetry.space_group_name_H-M   'P 1'
#
loop_
_entity.id
_entity.type
_entity.pdbx_description
1 polymer ?
#
loop_
_entity_poly.entity_id
_entity_poly.type
_entity_poly.pdbx_seq_one_letter_code
_entity_poly.pdbx_strand_id
1 'polypeptide(L)'
;MASPAMMETKMQPILPLNLIFMAILFSVSLLSIYQQEQLLQHDELQPALRSTDQAHKSPDRRHAPTKVANQHHRRISLENTQSSSSILLNEALKPRPIPDLQIDHNLESERCSRYGLTYIPGTPRRKIYWGASIADDTWHILSTQAIEMHGLFDTAAFVESNRTSMGNPRQLRFDEGSSYKKRLQTMFGSDTRVSVDYYINEDEGPDQLVSLEREHAQRALILERWKQNGMTVNDIGYLSDTDELFSRDFLRAMQICNVPQFTSEGKDGHQNCAQPKVYGLVAIFEGSPDCVSAEEIYHPALMIGECIEGIGDSNLHPSPARNNNRSYSWRTNEWTFHSYYLALHDANNAPPPKSLPSNVRFPLFNAADFRRTPGGFFYGNDNVPLYVGYHVHNFFDDVNVMRLKYKTYGHAQTDALTKPLGDLNREVNLMVRCAMDSGDDNAMDGSVMSKYRTKDERRKHAILRRKGGLDFLTEANYGHGAVPIAFRMEKYVQARHYEMVAMIRADEEKRLLAAAGGGGGGGGGGGGGV
;
A
#
# COMPACT_ATOMS: atom_id res chain seq x y z
N MET A 1 50.58 -2.98 66.96
CA MET A 1 51.76 -3.15 66.08
C MET A 1 51.56 -4.41 65.25
N ALA A 2 51.15 -4.27 63.99
CA ALA A 2 51.30 -5.28 62.94
C ALA A 2 50.95 -4.58 61.62
N SER A 3 51.88 -4.60 60.67
CA SER A 3 51.79 -3.98 59.34
C SER A 3 51.42 -5.07 58.31
N PRO A 4 50.52 -4.85 57.34
CA PRO A 4 50.22 -5.87 56.34
C PRO A 4 51.13 -5.76 55.12
N ALA A 5 51.54 -6.93 54.63
CA ALA A 5 52.43 -7.14 53.50
C ALA A 5 51.75 -6.83 52.14
N MET A 6 52.52 -6.24 51.23
CA MET A 6 52.15 -6.06 49.82
C MET A 6 52.35 -7.36 49.04
N MET A 7 51.32 -7.72 48.25
CA MET A 7 51.33 -8.84 47.30
C MET A 7 51.57 -8.27 45.90
N GLU A 8 52.61 -8.75 45.22
CA GLU A 8 53.05 -8.30 43.89
C GLU A 8 52.44 -9.21 42.81
N THR A 9 51.55 -8.68 41.98
CA THR A 9 50.88 -9.42 40.88
C THR A 9 51.63 -9.23 39.56
N LYS A 10 52.14 -10.33 38.99
CA LYS A 10 52.72 -10.38 37.64
C LYS A 10 51.64 -10.24 36.57
N MET A 11 51.73 -9.21 35.73
CA MET A 11 50.95 -9.05 34.50
C MET A 11 51.45 -10.02 33.41
N GLN A 12 50.52 -10.73 32.76
CA GLN A 12 50.75 -11.41 31.48
C GLN A 12 50.35 -10.51 30.30
N PRO A 13 51.05 -10.60 29.15
CA PRO A 13 50.77 -9.73 28.01
C PRO A 13 49.48 -10.14 27.30
N ILE A 14 48.54 -9.20 27.22
CA ILE A 14 47.30 -9.31 26.44
C ILE A 14 47.64 -8.97 24.99
N LEU A 15 47.40 -9.89 24.05
CA LEU A 15 47.49 -9.61 22.63
C LEU A 15 46.41 -8.59 22.23
N PRO A 16 46.72 -7.59 21.38
CA PRO A 16 45.75 -6.56 21.03
C PRO A 16 44.63 -7.15 20.16
N LEU A 17 43.40 -7.00 20.66
CA LEU A 17 42.14 -7.47 20.06
C LEU A 17 41.99 -7.10 18.57
N ASN A 18 42.65 -6.03 18.13
CA ASN A 18 42.62 -5.54 16.76
C ASN A 18 43.26 -6.49 15.73
N LEU A 19 44.24 -7.31 16.14
CA LEU A 19 44.88 -8.30 15.24
C LEU A 19 43.97 -9.49 14.93
N ILE A 20 43.14 -9.90 15.91
CA ILE A 20 42.18 -10.99 15.74
C ILE A 20 41.04 -10.56 14.81
N PHE A 21 40.56 -9.33 14.95
CA PHE A 21 39.49 -8.79 14.11
C PHE A 21 39.89 -8.65 12.63
N MET A 22 41.13 -8.23 12.36
CA MET A 22 41.65 -8.11 10.99
C MET A 22 41.83 -9.48 10.32
N ALA A 23 42.26 -10.50 11.06
CA ALA A 23 42.40 -11.86 10.53
C ALA A 23 41.03 -12.47 10.15
N ILE A 24 39.99 -12.20 10.93
CA ILE A 24 38.62 -12.68 10.64
C ILE A 24 38.09 -11.98 9.38
N LEU A 25 38.23 -10.65 9.26
CA LEU A 25 37.77 -9.91 8.08
C LEU A 25 38.44 -10.40 6.79
N PHE A 26 39.76 -10.66 6.80
CA PHE A 26 40.47 -11.20 5.63
C PHE A 26 40.00 -12.59 5.22
N SER A 27 39.66 -13.45 6.19
CA SER A 27 39.19 -14.82 5.91
C SER A 27 37.79 -14.85 5.25
N VAL A 28 36.91 -13.92 5.62
CA VAL A 28 35.55 -13.83 5.05
C VAL A 28 35.59 -13.29 3.61
N SER A 29 36.45 -12.32 3.33
CA SER A 29 36.62 -11.77 1.98
C SER A 29 37.19 -12.80 1.00
N LEU A 30 38.12 -13.65 1.43
CA LEU A 30 38.70 -14.71 0.59
C LEU A 30 37.69 -15.81 0.27
N LEU A 31 36.81 -16.18 1.21
CA LEU A 31 35.73 -17.14 0.95
C LEU A 31 34.72 -16.61 -0.08
N SER A 32 34.38 -15.31 -0.02
CA SER A 32 33.43 -14.70 -0.95
C SER A 32 33.95 -14.63 -2.38
N ILE A 33 35.25 -14.38 -2.56
CA ILE A 33 35.88 -14.36 -3.89
C ILE A 33 35.93 -15.78 -4.46
N TYR A 34 36.25 -16.79 -3.65
CA TYR A 34 36.28 -18.19 -4.09
C TYR A 34 34.90 -18.71 -4.53
N GLN A 35 33.82 -18.32 -3.83
CA GLN A 35 32.45 -18.66 -4.23
C GLN A 35 32.02 -18.01 -5.54
N GLN A 36 32.49 -16.79 -5.82
CA GLN A 36 32.15 -16.05 -7.05
C GLN A 36 32.87 -16.63 -8.28
N GLU A 37 34.06 -17.21 -8.10
CA GLU A 37 34.82 -17.87 -9.17
C GLU A 37 34.24 -19.24 -9.55
N GLN A 38 33.66 -19.98 -8.58
CA GLN A 38 32.96 -21.25 -8.84
C GLN A 38 31.66 -21.08 -9.65
N LEU A 39 30.96 -19.96 -9.46
CA LEU A 39 29.72 -19.65 -10.19
C LEU A 39 29.97 -19.27 -11.66
N LEU A 40 31.17 -18.77 -11.99
CA LEU A 40 31.53 -18.38 -13.36
C LEU A 40 32.03 -19.56 -14.20
N GLN A 41 32.32 -20.72 -13.61
CA GLN A 41 32.85 -21.89 -14.33
C GLN A 41 31.78 -22.86 -14.84
N HIS A 42 30.49 -22.63 -14.60
CA HIS A 42 29.42 -23.60 -14.90
C HIS A 42 28.54 -23.28 -16.12
N ASP A 43 28.87 -22.26 -16.93
CA ASP A 43 28.00 -21.78 -18.03
C ASP A 43 28.50 -22.10 -19.45
N GLU A 44 29.31 -23.15 -19.61
CA GLU A 44 29.64 -23.71 -20.94
C GLU A 44 29.25 -25.19 -21.02
N LEU A 45 28.18 -25.52 -21.74
CA LEU A 45 28.09 -26.69 -22.64
C LEU A 45 26.72 -26.75 -23.41
N GLN A 46 26.70 -26.19 -24.64
CA GLN A 46 26.15 -26.70 -25.92
C GLN A 46 24.68 -27.20 -26.10
N PRO A 47 24.16 -27.41 -27.34
CA PRO A 47 24.31 -26.67 -28.60
C PRO A 47 23.02 -26.55 -29.50
N ALA A 48 23.12 -25.68 -30.50
CA ALA A 48 22.65 -25.77 -31.90
C ALA A 48 21.26 -26.37 -32.27
N LEU A 49 20.42 -25.54 -32.91
CA LEU A 49 19.53 -25.95 -34.01
C LEU A 49 19.50 -24.88 -35.11
N ARG A 50 19.80 -25.32 -36.35
CA ARG A 50 19.70 -24.58 -37.63
C ARG A 50 18.41 -25.00 -38.36
N SER A 51 17.72 -24.06 -38.98
CA SER A 51 17.21 -24.12 -40.38
C SER A 51 16.65 -22.74 -40.77
N THR A 52 17.34 -21.94 -41.57
CA THR A 52 17.09 -21.74 -43.03
C THR A 52 15.61 -21.61 -43.41
N ASP A 53 15.19 -20.39 -43.77
CA ASP A 53 14.71 -20.16 -45.14
C ASP A 53 14.80 -18.68 -45.58
N GLN A 54 15.22 -18.56 -46.84
CA GLN A 54 15.35 -17.39 -47.74
C GLN A 54 13.96 -16.85 -48.13
N ALA A 55 13.74 -15.74 -48.84
CA ALA A 55 14.40 -14.49 -49.20
C ALA A 55 13.37 -13.77 -50.09
N HIS A 56 13.15 -12.46 -49.96
CA HIS A 56 12.68 -11.64 -51.10
C HIS A 56 13.18 -10.19 -51.01
N LYS A 57 13.70 -9.73 -52.15
CA LYS A 57 14.34 -8.44 -52.47
C LYS A 57 13.29 -7.49 -53.06
N SER A 58 13.14 -6.25 -52.56
CA SER A 58 13.66 -4.97 -53.13
C SER A 58 12.58 -4.17 -53.91
N PRO A 59 12.71 -2.86 -54.28
CA PRO A 59 13.56 -1.74 -53.81
C PRO A 59 12.84 -0.38 -53.54
N ASP A 60 13.60 0.54 -52.91
CA ASP A 60 13.68 2.01 -53.04
C ASP A 60 12.47 2.96 -52.89
N ARG A 61 12.57 3.90 -51.92
CA ARG A 61 12.78 5.33 -52.23
C ARG A 61 13.22 6.18 -51.02
N ARG A 62 14.34 6.86 -51.26
CA ARG A 62 15.05 7.93 -50.53
C ARG A 62 14.15 8.97 -49.86
N HIS A 63 14.51 9.40 -48.64
CA HIS A 63 14.57 10.81 -48.18
C HIS A 63 15.60 10.91 -47.03
N ALA A 64 16.45 11.95 -47.08
CA ALA A 64 17.58 12.17 -46.19
C ALA A 64 17.17 12.84 -44.85
N PRO A 65 17.99 12.71 -43.78
CA PRO A 65 17.56 12.99 -42.41
C PRO A 65 17.95 14.40 -41.92
N THR A 66 17.06 15.01 -41.15
CA THR A 66 17.38 16.13 -40.25
C THR A 66 18.00 15.60 -38.96
N LYS A 67 19.20 16.10 -38.65
CA LYS A 67 19.93 15.83 -37.40
C LYS A 67 19.16 16.39 -36.21
N VAL A 68 18.61 15.51 -35.38
CA VAL A 68 18.20 15.80 -34.00
C VAL A 68 18.94 14.83 -33.09
N ALA A 69 19.40 15.34 -31.95
CA ALA A 69 20.38 14.76 -31.05
C ALA A 69 20.15 13.27 -30.71
N ASN A 70 21.19 12.46 -30.94
CA ASN A 70 21.30 11.09 -30.47
C ASN A 70 21.46 11.08 -28.94
N GLN A 71 20.36 10.98 -28.21
CA GLN A 71 20.36 10.45 -26.86
C GLN A 71 20.13 8.93 -26.99
N HIS A 72 21.17 8.15 -26.74
CA HIS A 72 21.13 6.68 -26.76
C HIS A 72 20.17 6.16 -25.67
N HIS A 73 18.87 6.10 -25.95
CA HIS A 73 17.99 5.14 -25.29
C HIS A 73 18.26 3.77 -25.91
N ARG A 74 18.93 2.89 -25.16
CA ARG A 74 18.92 1.45 -25.43
C ARG A 74 17.46 1.01 -25.47
N ARG A 75 16.93 0.77 -26.67
CA ARG A 75 15.73 -0.06 -26.88
C ARG A 75 16.07 -1.45 -26.37
N ILE A 76 15.72 -1.74 -25.12
CA ILE A 76 15.64 -3.12 -24.65
C ILE A 76 14.50 -3.74 -25.45
N SER A 77 14.80 -4.76 -26.27
CA SER A 77 13.78 -5.54 -26.95
C SER A 77 12.97 -6.27 -25.89
N LEU A 78 11.70 -5.86 -25.72
CA LEU A 78 10.71 -6.44 -24.81
C LEU A 78 10.15 -7.79 -25.31
N GLU A 79 10.66 -8.32 -26.42
CA GLU A 79 10.10 -9.50 -27.09
C GLU A 79 10.28 -10.83 -26.32
N ASN A 80 11.02 -10.83 -25.20
CA ASN A 80 11.21 -12.01 -24.36
C ASN A 80 11.09 -11.74 -22.84
N THR A 81 10.61 -10.56 -22.44
CA THR A 81 10.56 -10.20 -21.01
C THR A 81 9.18 -10.50 -20.44
N GLN A 82 9.15 -11.41 -19.46
CA GLN A 82 8.04 -11.62 -18.55
C GLN A 82 7.47 -10.28 -18.06
N SER A 83 6.14 -10.08 -18.15
CA SER A 83 5.52 -8.83 -17.70
C SER A 83 5.87 -8.51 -16.25
N SER A 84 5.95 -7.23 -15.90
CA SER A 84 6.32 -6.83 -14.53
C SER A 84 5.34 -7.36 -13.48
N SER A 85 4.06 -7.54 -13.83
CA SER A 85 3.05 -8.18 -12.99
C SER A 85 3.32 -9.67 -12.80
N SER A 86 3.82 -10.35 -13.84
CA SER A 86 4.22 -11.75 -13.77
C SER A 86 5.48 -11.96 -12.92
N ILE A 87 6.41 -11.00 -12.91
CA ILE A 87 7.58 -11.03 -12.01
C ILE A 87 7.12 -11.08 -10.56
N LEU A 88 6.25 -10.16 -10.13
CA LEU A 88 5.73 -10.16 -8.77
C LEU A 88 4.85 -11.36 -8.46
N LEU A 89 3.98 -11.77 -9.37
CA LEU A 89 3.10 -12.92 -9.15
C LEU A 89 3.92 -14.19 -8.94
N ASN A 90 4.91 -14.44 -9.79
CA ASN A 90 5.78 -15.60 -9.64
C ASN A 90 6.54 -15.54 -8.32
N GLU A 91 7.01 -14.36 -7.92
CA GLU A 91 7.64 -14.22 -6.62
C GLU A 91 6.65 -14.50 -5.50
N ALA A 92 5.46 -13.91 -5.49
CA ALA A 92 4.42 -14.09 -4.48
C ALA A 92 4.03 -15.56 -4.28
N LEU A 93 4.01 -16.35 -5.35
CA LEU A 93 3.68 -17.78 -5.33
C LEU A 93 4.82 -18.69 -4.84
N LYS A 94 6.06 -18.19 -4.72
CA LYS A 94 7.17 -18.99 -4.22
C LYS A 94 6.96 -19.28 -2.72
N PRO A 95 7.04 -20.55 -2.30
CA PRO A 95 7.16 -20.88 -0.90
C PRO A 95 8.40 -20.21 -0.31
N ARG A 96 8.25 -19.54 0.84
CA ARG A 96 9.35 -18.89 1.54
C ARG A 96 9.15 -19.03 3.05
N PRO A 97 10.23 -19.02 3.85
CA PRO A 97 10.09 -18.99 5.30
C PRO A 97 9.38 -17.70 5.71
N ILE A 98 8.60 -17.75 6.79
CA ILE A 98 8.06 -16.54 7.41
C ILE A 98 9.25 -15.83 8.04
N PRO A 99 9.62 -14.62 7.57
CA PRO A 99 10.63 -13.82 8.27
C PRO A 99 10.24 -13.67 9.73
N ASP A 100 11.20 -13.46 10.61
CA ASP A 100 10.96 -13.10 12.02
C ASP A 100 9.91 -13.95 12.75
N LEU A 101 9.77 -15.24 12.40
CA LEU A 101 8.81 -16.14 13.05
C LEU A 101 9.13 -16.32 14.53
N GLN A 102 10.41 -16.52 14.85
CA GLN A 102 10.89 -16.55 16.22
C GLN A 102 11.05 -15.11 16.75
N ILE A 103 10.64 -14.91 18.01
CA ILE A 103 10.75 -13.62 18.70
C ILE A 103 12.19 -13.44 19.17
N ASP A 104 12.89 -12.47 18.60
CA ASP A 104 14.20 -12.00 19.08
C ASP A 104 13.98 -10.75 19.93
N HIS A 105 14.20 -10.86 21.25
CA HIS A 105 13.91 -9.77 22.20
C HIS A 105 14.68 -8.47 21.92
N ASN A 106 15.91 -8.56 21.38
CA ASN A 106 16.70 -7.36 21.06
C ASN A 106 16.13 -6.69 19.82
N LEU A 107 15.82 -7.48 18.79
CA LEU A 107 15.20 -6.96 17.57
C LEU A 107 13.83 -6.34 17.85
N GLU A 108 13.00 -6.97 18.69
CA GLU A 108 11.68 -6.43 19.05
C GLU A 108 11.81 -5.15 19.88
N SER A 109 12.78 -5.06 20.79
CA SER A 109 13.06 -3.83 21.54
C SER A 109 13.46 -2.69 20.61
N GLU A 110 14.36 -2.97 19.64
CA GLU A 110 14.76 -1.99 18.63
C GLU A 110 13.58 -1.56 17.77
N ARG A 111 12.80 -2.52 17.27
CA ARG A 111 11.60 -2.26 16.47
C ARG A 111 10.58 -1.41 17.21
N CYS A 112 10.26 -1.72 18.46
CA CYS A 112 9.34 -0.89 19.24
C CYS A 112 9.89 0.53 19.43
N SER A 113 11.19 0.67 19.71
CA SER A 113 11.81 1.99 19.90
C SER A 113 11.72 2.89 18.67
N ARG A 114 11.75 2.33 17.44
CA ARG A 114 11.57 3.09 16.18
C ARG A 114 10.26 3.87 16.14
N TYR A 115 9.22 3.37 16.81
CA TYR A 115 7.89 3.97 16.84
C TYR A 115 7.58 4.66 18.17
N GLY A 116 8.58 4.88 19.03
CA GLY A 116 8.39 5.45 20.36
C GLY A 116 7.62 4.54 21.32
N LEU A 117 7.65 3.22 21.06
CA LEU A 117 6.96 2.21 21.85
C LEU A 117 7.93 1.40 22.70
N THR A 118 7.39 0.74 23.72
CA THR A 118 8.16 -0.13 24.61
C THR A 118 7.85 -1.60 24.32
N TYR A 119 8.88 -2.44 24.27
CA TYR A 119 8.75 -3.89 24.23
C TYR A 119 8.76 -4.45 25.65
N ILE A 120 7.89 -5.43 25.93
CA ILE A 120 7.87 -6.17 27.21
C ILE A 120 8.23 -7.63 26.90
N PRO A 121 9.35 -8.16 27.42
CA PRO A 121 9.71 -9.56 27.23
C PRO A 121 8.62 -10.52 27.72
N GLY A 122 8.33 -11.55 26.93
CA GLY A 122 7.29 -12.54 27.23
C GLY A 122 5.89 -12.17 26.71
N THR A 123 5.69 -10.95 26.18
CA THR A 123 4.43 -10.58 25.52
C THR A 123 4.22 -11.42 24.25
N PRO A 124 3.09 -12.16 24.12
CA PRO A 124 2.78 -12.87 22.89
C PRO A 124 2.38 -11.88 21.79
N ARG A 125 2.64 -12.24 20.53
CA ARG A 125 2.15 -11.48 19.38
C ARG A 125 0.63 -11.58 19.29
N ARG A 126 -0.04 -10.43 19.20
CA ARG A 126 -1.47 -10.36 18.82
C ARG A 126 -1.65 -10.88 17.40
N LYS A 127 -2.77 -11.53 17.12
CA LYS A 127 -3.10 -11.93 15.75
C LYS A 127 -3.59 -10.72 14.97
N ILE A 128 -3.31 -10.71 13.67
CA ILE A 128 -3.85 -9.70 12.76
C ILE A 128 -4.89 -10.36 11.86
N TYR A 129 -6.08 -9.79 11.88
CA TYR A 129 -7.19 -10.09 10.99
C TYR A 129 -7.26 -8.96 9.98
N TRP A 130 -6.74 -9.21 8.78
CA TRP A 130 -6.76 -8.25 7.70
C TRP A 130 -7.94 -8.52 6.75
N GLY A 131 -8.42 -7.47 6.10
CA GLY A 131 -9.34 -7.63 5.00
C GLY A 131 -9.49 -6.38 4.15
N ALA A 132 -9.92 -6.62 2.91
CA ALA A 132 -10.13 -5.60 1.90
C ALA A 132 -11.25 -6.01 0.93
N SER A 133 -11.94 -5.02 0.36
CA SER A 133 -12.74 -5.28 -0.84
C SER A 133 -11.80 -5.54 -2.01
N ILE A 134 -12.13 -6.50 -2.87
CA ILE A 134 -11.37 -6.84 -4.08
C ILE A 134 -12.26 -6.67 -5.30
N ALA A 135 -11.70 -6.10 -6.36
CA ALA A 135 -12.38 -5.94 -7.63
C ALA A 135 -11.42 -6.22 -8.80
N ASP A 136 -11.09 -5.19 -9.58
CA ASP A 136 -10.21 -5.28 -10.75
C ASP A 136 -8.74 -5.05 -10.36
N ASP A 137 -8.39 -5.34 -9.10
CA ASP A 137 -7.05 -5.21 -8.53
C ASP A 137 -6.03 -6.05 -9.29
N THR A 138 -4.96 -5.42 -9.75
CA THR A 138 -3.96 -6.12 -10.55
C THR A 138 -3.11 -7.06 -9.71
N TRP A 139 -2.40 -7.95 -10.41
CA TRP A 139 -1.40 -8.77 -9.73
C TRP A 139 -0.26 -7.95 -9.15
N HIS A 140 -0.04 -6.70 -9.57
CA HIS A 140 0.89 -5.81 -8.89
C HIS A 140 0.51 -5.57 -7.44
N ILE A 141 -0.75 -5.17 -7.21
CA ILE A 141 -1.27 -4.85 -5.88
C ILE A 141 -1.31 -6.10 -5.01
N LEU A 142 -1.97 -7.15 -5.51
CA LEU A 142 -2.19 -8.38 -4.74
C LEU A 142 -0.87 -9.08 -4.40
N SER A 143 0.09 -9.10 -5.33
CA SER A 143 1.40 -9.69 -5.08
C SER A 143 2.26 -8.83 -4.16
N THR A 144 2.21 -7.50 -4.28
CA THR A 144 2.91 -6.59 -3.36
C THR A 144 2.42 -6.78 -1.94
N GLN A 145 1.09 -6.80 -1.75
CA GLN A 145 0.46 -7.09 -0.46
C GLN A 145 0.90 -8.45 0.09
N ALA A 146 0.84 -9.50 -0.74
CA ALA A 146 1.17 -10.85 -0.31
C ALA A 146 2.66 -11.02 0.06
N ILE A 147 3.57 -10.39 -0.70
CA ILE A 147 5.01 -10.42 -0.42
C ILE A 147 5.32 -9.67 0.87
N GLU A 148 4.79 -8.47 1.06
CA GLU A 148 5.02 -7.67 2.27
C GLU A 148 4.49 -8.39 3.53
N MET A 149 3.31 -9.01 3.40
CA MET A 149 2.54 -9.57 4.53
C MET A 149 2.71 -11.07 4.70
N HIS A 150 3.62 -11.71 3.97
CA HIS A 150 3.78 -13.16 3.96
C HIS A 150 3.94 -13.73 5.38
N GLY A 151 2.98 -14.57 5.80
CA GLY A 151 2.94 -15.20 7.12
C GLY A 151 2.76 -14.25 8.32
N LEU A 152 2.28 -13.03 8.09
CA LEU A 152 2.02 -12.06 9.15
C LEU A 152 0.56 -12.09 9.63
N PHE A 153 -0.38 -12.31 8.70
CA PHE A 153 -1.80 -12.37 8.99
C PHE A 153 -2.21 -13.75 9.51
N ASP A 154 -3.13 -13.76 10.47
CA ASP A 154 -3.86 -14.96 10.83
C ASP A 154 -5.03 -15.18 9.84
N THR A 155 -5.66 -14.07 9.42
CA THR A 155 -6.73 -14.05 8.40
C THR A 155 -6.48 -12.96 7.37
N ALA A 156 -6.67 -13.30 6.09
CA ALA A 156 -6.75 -12.38 4.96
C ALA A 156 -8.13 -12.55 4.28
N ALA A 157 -9.08 -11.69 4.64
CA ALA A 157 -10.46 -11.77 4.18
C ALA A 157 -10.73 -10.77 3.05
N PHE A 158 -11.03 -11.30 1.87
CA PHE A 158 -11.44 -10.50 0.72
C PHE A 158 -12.96 -10.52 0.54
N VAL A 159 -13.52 -9.42 0.06
CA VAL A 159 -14.92 -9.37 -0.39
C VAL A 159 -14.99 -8.92 -1.83
N GLU A 160 -15.60 -9.72 -2.68
CA GLU A 160 -15.80 -9.44 -4.09
C GLU A 160 -17.27 -9.15 -4.41
N SER A 161 -17.57 -8.02 -5.04
CA SER A 161 -18.91 -7.71 -5.55
C SER A 161 -19.03 -7.94 -7.06
N ASN A 162 -20.23 -8.32 -7.51
CA ASN A 162 -20.61 -8.38 -8.92
C ASN A 162 -21.02 -7.01 -9.49
N ARG A 163 -20.84 -5.93 -8.71
CA ARG A 163 -21.07 -4.55 -9.15
C ARG A 163 -19.97 -3.63 -8.63
N THR A 164 -19.79 -2.54 -9.36
CA THR A 164 -18.94 -1.41 -8.96
C THR A 164 -19.64 -0.57 -7.89
N SER A 165 -18.91 0.32 -7.20
CA SER A 165 -19.52 1.21 -6.20
C SER A 165 -20.61 2.12 -6.78
N MET A 166 -20.61 2.35 -8.09
CA MET A 166 -21.60 3.15 -8.81
C MET A 166 -22.74 2.34 -9.44
N GLY A 167 -22.91 1.04 -9.14
CA GLY A 167 -24.04 0.27 -9.68
C GLY A 167 -23.74 -0.59 -10.90
N ASN A 168 -22.63 -0.31 -11.60
CA ASN A 168 -22.33 -0.96 -12.88
C ASN A 168 -22.06 -2.46 -12.65
N PRO A 169 -22.71 -3.37 -13.40
CA PRO A 169 -22.42 -4.79 -13.35
C PRO A 169 -20.97 -5.11 -13.70
N ARG A 170 -20.40 -6.12 -13.05
CA ARG A 170 -19.09 -6.68 -13.38
C ARG A 170 -19.08 -8.20 -13.19
N GLN A 171 -18.16 -8.85 -13.87
CA GLN A 171 -17.91 -10.28 -13.68
C GLN A 171 -17.03 -10.48 -12.43
N LEU A 172 -17.37 -11.47 -11.62
CA LEU A 172 -16.50 -11.92 -10.52
C LEU A 172 -15.24 -12.57 -11.11
N ARG A 173 -14.08 -12.13 -10.65
CA ARG A 173 -12.77 -12.65 -11.08
C ARG A 173 -12.29 -13.78 -10.16
N PHE A 174 -12.65 -13.74 -8.89
CA PHE A 174 -12.22 -14.69 -7.87
C PHE A 174 -13.36 -15.62 -7.46
N ASP A 175 -14.18 -16.03 -8.43
CA ASP A 175 -15.29 -16.96 -8.24
C ASP A 175 -14.82 -18.37 -7.83
N GLU A 176 -15.79 -19.19 -7.40
CA GLU A 176 -15.52 -20.50 -6.84
C GLU A 176 -14.85 -21.43 -7.86
N GLY A 177 -13.72 -22.03 -7.47
CA GLY A 177 -12.96 -22.93 -8.35
C GLY A 177 -12.04 -22.23 -9.37
N SER A 178 -12.10 -20.90 -9.49
CA SER A 178 -11.25 -20.14 -10.42
C SER A 178 -9.76 -20.28 -10.14
N SER A 179 -8.95 -20.21 -11.20
CA SER A 179 -7.49 -20.19 -11.07
C SER A 179 -7.00 -18.93 -10.35
N TYR A 180 -7.73 -17.81 -10.46
CA TYR A 180 -7.44 -16.56 -9.75
C TYR A 180 -7.59 -16.72 -8.24
N LYS A 181 -8.71 -17.28 -7.76
CA LYS A 181 -8.93 -17.55 -6.34
C LYS A 181 -7.88 -18.52 -5.79
N LYS A 182 -7.60 -19.61 -6.52
CA LYS A 182 -6.57 -20.59 -6.12
C LYS A 182 -5.19 -19.93 -5.96
N ARG A 183 -4.78 -19.06 -6.90
CA ARG A 183 -3.53 -18.30 -6.78
C ARG A 183 -3.57 -17.38 -5.56
N LEU A 184 -4.62 -16.59 -5.40
CA LEU A 184 -4.78 -15.66 -4.26
C LEU A 184 -4.60 -16.36 -2.91
N GLN A 185 -5.20 -17.54 -2.75
CA GLN A 185 -5.14 -18.32 -1.51
C GLN A 185 -3.76 -18.87 -1.17
N THR A 186 -2.84 -18.94 -2.14
CA THR A 186 -1.49 -19.50 -1.94
C THR A 186 -0.41 -18.46 -1.62
N MET A 187 -0.66 -17.17 -1.85
CA MET A 187 0.41 -16.15 -1.81
C MET A 187 0.74 -15.62 -0.40
N PHE A 188 -0.17 -15.74 0.57
CA PHE A 188 -0.02 -15.10 1.90
C PHE A 188 0.72 -15.97 2.94
N GLY A 189 1.25 -17.12 2.55
CA GLY A 189 1.89 -18.09 3.43
C GLY A 189 0.92 -19.17 3.94
N SER A 190 1.46 -20.32 4.33
CA SER A 190 0.70 -21.53 4.69
C SER A 190 -0.21 -21.37 5.90
N ASP A 191 0.15 -20.47 6.81
CA ASP A 191 -0.53 -20.32 8.09
C ASP A 191 -1.63 -19.24 8.03
N THR A 192 -1.70 -18.49 6.93
CA THR A 192 -2.70 -17.43 6.73
C THR A 192 -3.99 -18.02 6.16
N ARG A 193 -5.12 -17.76 6.81
CA ARG A 193 -6.44 -18.14 6.29
C ARG A 193 -6.91 -17.11 5.26
N VAL A 194 -6.83 -17.47 3.98
CA VAL A 194 -7.26 -16.61 2.87
C VAL A 194 -8.67 -16.98 2.39
N SER A 195 -9.62 -16.04 2.44
CA SER A 195 -10.99 -16.22 1.97
C SER A 195 -11.40 -15.15 0.97
N VAL A 196 -12.31 -15.50 0.06
CA VAL A 196 -13.02 -14.56 -0.80
C VAL A 196 -14.51 -14.79 -0.57
N ASP A 197 -15.15 -13.80 0.04
CA ASP A 197 -16.60 -13.74 0.25
C ASP A 197 -17.24 -12.91 -0.88
N TYR A 198 -18.51 -13.16 -1.15
CA TYR A 198 -19.19 -12.55 -2.30
C TYR A 198 -20.37 -11.70 -1.87
N TYR A 199 -20.44 -10.49 -2.42
CA TYR A 199 -21.58 -9.57 -2.24
C TYR A 199 -22.33 -9.45 -3.58
N ILE A 200 -23.34 -10.30 -3.79
CA ILE A 200 -23.96 -10.55 -5.11
C ILE A 200 -25.43 -10.10 -5.24
N ASN A 201 -26.11 -9.86 -4.12
CA ASN A 201 -27.52 -9.49 -4.06
C ASN A 201 -27.65 -8.03 -3.63
N GLU A 202 -27.14 -7.11 -4.45
CA GLU A 202 -27.27 -5.69 -4.16
C GLU A 202 -28.69 -5.25 -4.54
N ASP A 203 -29.56 -5.13 -3.53
CA ASP A 203 -31.01 -4.90 -3.69
C ASP A 203 -31.35 -3.84 -4.77
N GLU A 204 -32.13 -4.26 -5.76
CA GLU A 204 -32.81 -3.37 -6.70
C GLU A 204 -34.12 -2.89 -6.02
N GLY A 205 -34.02 -1.81 -5.24
CA GLY A 205 -35.17 -1.27 -4.50
C GLY A 205 -34.98 0.19 -4.08
N PRO A 206 -36.01 0.82 -3.47
CA PRO A 206 -35.93 2.19 -2.95
C PRO A 206 -34.85 2.38 -1.88
N ASP A 207 -34.35 1.28 -1.30
CA ASP A 207 -33.26 1.24 -0.34
C ASP A 207 -31.87 0.98 -0.94
N GLN A 208 -31.71 1.13 -2.25
CA GLN A 208 -30.45 0.87 -2.94
C GLN A 208 -29.27 1.63 -2.30
N LEU A 209 -28.23 0.90 -1.93
CA LEU A 209 -26.98 1.46 -1.45
C LEU A 209 -26.22 2.06 -2.64
N VAL A 210 -25.78 3.31 -2.50
CA VAL A 210 -25.04 4.05 -3.53
C VAL A 210 -23.67 4.47 -3.04
N SER A 211 -22.69 4.52 -3.96
CA SER A 211 -21.35 5.04 -3.70
C SER A 211 -20.69 4.34 -2.48
N LEU A 212 -20.14 5.10 -1.55
CA LEU A 212 -19.39 4.58 -0.40
C LEU A 212 -20.24 3.75 0.57
N GLU A 213 -21.56 3.97 0.68
CA GLU A 213 -22.41 3.14 1.56
C GLU A 213 -22.40 1.68 1.12
N ARG A 214 -22.37 1.45 -0.20
CA ARG A 214 -22.27 0.10 -0.77
C ARG A 214 -20.93 -0.54 -0.43
N GLU A 215 -19.85 0.21 -0.58
CA GLU A 215 -18.50 -0.26 -0.23
C GLU A 215 -18.40 -0.60 1.27
N HIS A 216 -19.05 0.17 2.14
CA HIS A 216 -19.13 -0.13 3.57
C HIS A 216 -19.93 -1.41 3.87
N ALA A 217 -21.05 -1.64 3.17
CA ALA A 217 -21.80 -2.88 3.30
C ALA A 217 -21.01 -4.11 2.82
N GLN A 218 -20.26 -3.98 1.71
CA GLN A 218 -19.33 -5.02 1.27
C GLN A 218 -18.29 -5.31 2.35
N ARG A 219 -17.65 -4.27 2.91
CA ARG A 219 -16.67 -4.44 3.99
C ARG A 219 -17.27 -4.98 5.30
N ALA A 220 -18.58 -4.91 5.53
CA ALA A 220 -19.19 -5.51 6.71
C ALA A 220 -19.03 -7.05 6.73
N LEU A 221 -19.04 -7.69 5.56
CA LEU A 221 -18.76 -9.13 5.43
C LEU A 221 -17.34 -9.49 5.91
N ILE A 222 -16.38 -8.57 5.82
CA ILE A 222 -15.02 -8.78 6.34
C ILE A 222 -15.05 -8.97 7.86
N LEU A 223 -15.84 -8.15 8.58
CA LEU A 223 -15.95 -8.26 10.03
C LEU A 223 -16.64 -9.57 10.44
N GLU A 224 -17.65 -9.99 9.68
CA GLU A 224 -18.28 -11.30 9.87
C GLU A 224 -17.28 -12.45 9.67
N ARG A 225 -16.45 -12.36 8.62
CA ARG A 225 -15.40 -13.35 8.35
C ARG A 225 -14.34 -13.37 9.45
N TRP A 226 -13.92 -12.23 9.96
CA TRP A 226 -12.99 -12.15 11.09
C TRP A 226 -13.57 -12.85 12.34
N LYS A 227 -14.84 -12.60 12.65
CA LYS A 227 -15.56 -13.27 13.74
C LYS A 227 -15.62 -14.79 13.55
N GLN A 228 -15.99 -15.24 12.35
CA GLN A 228 -16.04 -16.67 12.01
C GLN A 228 -14.67 -17.34 12.13
N ASN A 229 -13.61 -16.60 11.81
CA ASN A 229 -12.23 -17.06 11.98
C ASN A 229 -11.74 -16.96 13.44
N GLY A 230 -12.60 -16.58 14.38
CA GLY A 230 -12.29 -16.59 15.81
C GLY A 230 -11.45 -15.40 16.27
N MET A 231 -11.60 -14.24 15.62
CA MET A 231 -11.04 -12.99 16.15
C MET A 231 -11.56 -12.73 17.56
N THR A 232 -10.65 -12.42 18.48
CA THR A 232 -10.95 -12.09 19.87
C THR A 232 -10.81 -10.60 20.14
N VAL A 233 -11.24 -10.17 21.33
CA VAL A 233 -11.14 -8.77 21.77
C VAL A 233 -9.69 -8.24 21.86
N ASN A 234 -8.70 -9.13 21.96
CA ASN A 234 -7.28 -8.77 22.08
C ASN A 234 -6.52 -8.80 20.74
N ASP A 235 -7.19 -9.18 19.65
CA ASP A 235 -6.59 -9.26 18.32
C ASP A 235 -6.73 -7.95 17.55
N ILE A 236 -5.91 -7.75 16.52
CA ILE A 236 -5.87 -6.52 15.72
C ILE A 236 -6.70 -6.72 14.46
N GLY A 237 -7.73 -5.89 14.28
CA GLY A 237 -8.46 -5.73 13.04
C GLY A 237 -7.75 -4.72 12.15
N TYR A 238 -7.55 -5.08 10.89
CA TYR A 238 -6.86 -4.28 9.90
C TYR A 238 -7.70 -4.22 8.62
N LEU A 239 -8.45 -3.11 8.46
CA LEU A 239 -9.31 -2.89 7.31
C LEU A 239 -8.66 -1.86 6.37
N SER A 240 -8.49 -2.23 5.10
CA SER A 240 -7.90 -1.34 4.08
C SER A 240 -8.50 -1.55 2.71
N ASP A 241 -8.12 -0.68 1.78
CA ASP A 241 -8.12 -1.06 0.37
C ASP A 241 -6.93 -1.99 0.09
N THR A 242 -7.05 -2.78 -0.97
CA THR A 242 -6.01 -3.71 -1.46
C THR A 242 -4.69 -3.01 -1.78
N ASP A 243 -4.75 -1.75 -2.21
CA ASP A 243 -3.59 -0.91 -2.55
C ASP A 243 -3.05 -0.11 -1.38
N GLU A 244 -3.67 -0.17 -0.20
CA GLU A 244 -3.26 0.54 1.01
C GLU A 244 -2.67 -0.44 2.04
N LEU A 245 -1.38 -0.30 2.33
CA LEU A 245 -0.69 -1.25 3.20
C LEU A 245 0.25 -0.64 4.22
N PHE A 246 0.29 -1.20 5.43
CA PHE A 246 1.38 -0.88 6.36
C PHE A 246 2.66 -1.60 5.95
N SER A 247 3.81 -1.12 6.43
CA SER A 247 5.05 -1.87 6.31
C SER A 247 5.00 -3.10 7.23
N ARG A 248 5.71 -4.17 6.85
CA ARG A 248 5.85 -5.35 7.70
C ARG A 248 6.41 -5.00 9.08
N ASP A 249 7.42 -4.13 9.14
CA ASP A 249 8.07 -3.73 10.40
C ASP A 249 7.09 -3.03 11.35
N PHE A 250 6.27 -2.12 10.81
CA PHE A 250 5.25 -1.43 11.59
C PHE A 250 4.19 -2.40 12.12
N LEU A 251 3.66 -3.31 11.28
CA LEU A 251 2.67 -4.27 11.75
C LEU A 251 3.25 -5.22 12.81
N ARG A 252 4.51 -5.64 12.68
CA ARG A 252 5.17 -6.43 13.71
C ARG A 252 5.28 -5.68 15.03
N ALA A 253 5.59 -4.38 14.99
CA ALA A 253 5.58 -3.53 16.17
C ALA A 253 4.17 -3.51 16.79
N MET A 254 3.13 -3.33 15.97
CA MET A 254 1.74 -3.34 16.44
C MET A 254 1.33 -4.67 17.10
N GLN A 255 1.85 -5.80 16.63
CA GLN A 255 1.55 -7.12 17.22
C GLN A 255 2.10 -7.28 18.64
N ILE A 256 3.27 -6.73 18.94
CA ILE A 256 4.04 -7.13 20.13
C ILE A 256 4.40 -6.00 21.09
N CYS A 257 4.48 -4.76 20.60
CA CYS A 257 4.81 -3.62 21.43
C CYS A 257 3.65 -3.26 22.37
N ASN A 258 3.98 -2.52 23.42
CA ASN A 258 3.02 -1.86 24.28
C ASN A 258 2.44 -0.63 23.58
N VAL A 259 1.44 -0.85 22.72
CA VAL A 259 0.70 0.21 22.00
C VAL A 259 -0.42 0.73 22.91
N PRO A 260 -0.40 2.00 23.36
CA PRO A 260 -1.40 2.52 24.31
C PRO A 260 -2.85 2.38 23.83
N GLN A 261 -3.08 2.49 22.52
CA GLN A 261 -4.42 2.32 21.93
C GLN A 261 -4.90 0.86 21.97
N PHE A 262 -3.99 -0.11 22.19
CA PHE A 262 -4.25 -1.54 22.29
C PHE A 262 -4.01 -2.09 23.70
N THR A 263 -3.90 -1.21 24.70
CA THR A 263 -3.96 -1.59 26.12
C THR A 263 -5.30 -1.23 26.73
N SER A 264 -5.73 -2.07 27.67
CA SER A 264 -6.99 -1.92 28.37
C SER A 264 -6.94 -0.75 29.36
N GLU A 265 -5.75 -0.47 29.90
CA GLU A 265 -5.50 0.61 30.86
C GLU A 265 -5.13 1.93 30.18
N GLY A 266 -5.50 3.04 30.81
CA GLY A 266 -5.12 4.39 30.42
C GLY A 266 -6.26 5.21 29.81
N LYS A 267 -6.01 6.51 29.69
CA LYS A 267 -6.97 7.49 29.15
C LYS A 267 -7.30 7.26 27.67
N ASP A 268 -6.35 6.67 26.95
CA ASP A 268 -6.45 6.35 25.52
C ASP A 268 -6.68 4.84 25.29
N GLY A 269 -6.90 4.08 26.38
CA GLY A 269 -7.04 2.63 26.35
C GLY A 269 -8.34 2.16 25.72
N HIS A 270 -8.34 0.95 25.17
CA HIS A 270 -9.45 0.42 24.39
C HIS A 270 -10.67 0.01 25.21
N GLN A 271 -10.57 -0.09 26.54
CA GLN A 271 -11.72 -0.38 27.40
C GLN A 271 -12.92 0.53 27.11
N ASN A 272 -12.68 1.77 26.69
CA ASN A 272 -13.75 2.73 26.41
C ASN A 272 -14.02 2.92 24.92
N CYS A 273 -13.13 2.51 24.02
CA CYS A 273 -13.25 2.75 22.57
C CYS A 273 -13.37 4.22 22.15
N ALA A 274 -12.81 5.14 22.95
CA ALA A 274 -12.78 6.57 22.61
C ALA A 274 -11.88 6.87 21.40
N GLN A 275 -10.68 6.29 21.38
CA GLN A 275 -9.68 6.49 20.32
C GLN A 275 -8.91 5.19 20.00
N PRO A 276 -9.59 4.07 19.69
CA PRO A 276 -8.95 2.76 19.57
C PRO A 276 -8.19 2.56 18.25
N LYS A 277 -8.16 3.58 17.40
CA LYS A 277 -7.62 3.51 16.04
C LYS A 277 -6.14 3.89 16.03
N VAL A 278 -5.36 3.14 15.28
CA VAL A 278 -3.99 3.48 14.92
C VAL A 278 -3.93 3.66 13.42
N TYR A 279 -3.38 4.77 12.96
CA TYR A 279 -3.15 5.04 11.54
C TYR A 279 -1.83 5.79 11.38
N GLY A 280 -1.36 6.00 10.17
CA GLY A 280 -0.06 6.65 10.00
C GLY A 280 0.20 7.21 8.63
N LEU A 281 1.36 7.84 8.50
CA LEU A 281 1.82 8.43 7.25
C LEU A 281 2.24 7.31 6.29
N VAL A 282 1.69 7.32 5.08
CA VAL A 282 2.01 6.35 4.03
C VAL A 282 2.69 7.01 2.83
N ALA A 283 3.65 6.32 2.22
CA ALA A 283 4.28 6.74 0.98
C ALA A 283 3.39 6.34 -0.19
N ILE A 284 3.04 7.28 -1.07
CA ILE A 284 2.12 7.02 -2.18
C ILE A 284 2.94 6.84 -3.45
N PHE A 285 2.73 5.72 -4.13
CA PHE A 285 3.33 5.41 -5.41
C PHE A 285 2.25 5.46 -6.49
N GLU A 286 2.52 6.12 -7.61
CA GLU A 286 1.57 6.34 -8.68
C GLU A 286 2.00 5.58 -9.95
N GLY A 287 1.41 4.41 -10.17
CA GLY A 287 1.59 3.57 -11.35
C GLY A 287 2.94 2.83 -11.46
N SER A 288 3.98 3.30 -10.77
CA SER A 288 5.32 2.72 -10.74
C SER A 288 6.05 3.07 -9.43
N PRO A 289 6.98 2.21 -8.96
CA PRO A 289 7.77 2.50 -7.77
C PRO A 289 8.64 3.77 -7.88
N ASP A 290 8.95 4.22 -9.10
CA ASP A 290 9.74 5.44 -9.34
C ASP A 290 8.92 6.73 -9.23
N CYS A 291 7.59 6.62 -9.15
CA CYS A 291 6.66 7.73 -9.17
C CYS A 291 6.05 7.95 -7.79
N VAL A 292 6.80 8.57 -6.89
CA VAL A 292 6.38 8.80 -5.50
C VAL A 292 5.74 10.17 -5.34
N SER A 293 4.59 10.23 -4.67
CA SER A 293 3.90 11.46 -4.29
C SER A 293 4.27 11.86 -2.86
N ALA A 294 4.30 13.17 -2.60
CA ALA A 294 4.51 13.73 -1.26
C ALA A 294 3.19 13.93 -0.48
N GLU A 295 2.09 13.33 -0.94
CA GLU A 295 0.80 13.50 -0.30
C GLU A 295 0.67 12.64 0.97
N GLU A 296 -0.08 13.17 1.93
CA GLU A 296 -0.40 12.48 3.18
C GLU A 296 -1.78 11.84 3.05
N ILE A 297 -1.83 10.51 3.03
CA ILE A 297 -3.06 9.75 3.20
C ILE A 297 -3.07 9.15 4.61
N TYR A 298 -4.23 9.18 5.27
CA TYR A 298 -4.43 8.76 6.67
C TYR A 298 -4.98 7.35 6.78
N HIS A 299 -4.66 6.52 5.79
CA HIS A 299 -5.08 5.13 5.66
C HIS A 299 -3.90 4.30 5.17
N PRO A 300 -3.82 3.01 5.55
CA PRO A 300 -4.85 2.25 6.24
C PRO A 300 -4.95 2.50 7.76
N ALA A 301 -5.85 1.78 8.44
CA ALA A 301 -6.03 1.88 9.89
C ALA A 301 -6.12 0.50 10.57
N LEU A 302 -5.59 0.44 11.79
CA LEU A 302 -5.67 -0.70 12.71
C LEU A 302 -6.59 -0.37 13.88
N MET A 303 -7.23 -1.40 14.41
CA MET A 303 -8.09 -1.29 15.59
C MET A 303 -8.05 -2.58 16.39
N ILE A 304 -8.09 -2.46 17.71
CA ILE A 304 -8.18 -3.63 18.60
C ILE A 304 -9.61 -4.21 18.60
N GLY A 305 -9.71 -5.54 18.68
CA GLY A 305 -10.95 -6.30 18.56
C GLY A 305 -12.04 -5.88 19.54
N GLU A 306 -11.69 -5.48 20.76
CA GLU A 306 -12.65 -5.00 21.77
C GLU A 306 -13.52 -3.84 21.26
N CYS A 307 -13.00 -3.05 20.32
CA CYS A 307 -13.70 -1.88 19.78
C CYS A 307 -14.37 -2.10 18.42
N ILE A 308 -14.40 -3.33 17.92
CA ILE A 308 -14.99 -3.68 16.63
C ILE A 308 -16.38 -4.27 16.83
N GLU A 309 -17.36 -3.80 16.06
CA GLU A 309 -18.72 -4.35 16.09
C GLU A 309 -18.72 -5.86 15.82
N GLY A 310 -19.50 -6.60 16.60
CA GLY A 310 -19.62 -8.06 16.49
C GLY A 310 -18.49 -8.86 17.15
N ILE A 311 -17.37 -8.22 17.50
CA ILE A 311 -16.25 -8.78 18.26
C ILE A 311 -16.26 -8.28 19.71
N GLY A 312 -16.37 -6.95 19.91
CA GLY A 312 -16.50 -6.31 21.22
C GLY A 312 -17.85 -6.53 21.90
N ASP A 313 -17.93 -6.21 23.20
CA ASP A 313 -19.16 -6.39 23.98
C ASP A 313 -20.16 -5.25 23.75
N SER A 314 -21.16 -5.49 22.90
CA SER A 314 -22.22 -4.53 22.62
C SER A 314 -23.10 -4.17 23.81
N ASN A 315 -23.03 -4.89 24.94
CA ASN A 315 -23.77 -4.53 26.14
C ASN A 315 -23.08 -3.42 26.94
N LEU A 316 -21.76 -3.29 26.79
CA LEU A 316 -20.97 -2.23 27.44
C LEU A 316 -20.97 -0.94 26.63
N HIS A 317 -21.07 -1.04 25.30
CA HIS A 317 -20.90 0.08 24.40
C HIS A 317 -22.24 0.49 23.77
N PRO A 318 -22.59 1.79 23.78
CA PRO A 318 -23.86 2.24 23.23
C PRO A 318 -23.90 2.09 21.70
N SER A 319 -25.07 1.76 21.16
CA SER A 319 -25.31 1.76 19.71
C SER A 319 -25.44 3.20 19.20
N PRO A 320 -24.62 3.64 18.23
CA PRO A 320 -24.69 5.00 17.75
C PRO A 320 -25.83 5.20 16.75
N ALA A 321 -26.39 6.41 16.68
CA ALA A 321 -27.23 6.77 15.54
C ALA A 321 -26.37 6.84 14.27
N ARG A 322 -26.91 6.34 13.15
CA ARG A 322 -26.23 6.26 11.85
C ARG A 322 -26.97 7.07 10.80
N ASN A 323 -26.23 7.64 9.85
CA ASN A 323 -26.85 8.38 8.75
C ASN A 323 -27.80 7.47 7.97
N ASN A 324 -28.92 8.03 7.52
CA ASN A 324 -29.98 7.30 6.82
C ASN A 324 -30.58 6.12 7.62
N ASN A 325 -30.31 6.02 8.93
CA ASN A 325 -30.71 4.91 9.80
C ASN A 325 -30.29 3.52 9.29
N ARG A 326 -29.22 3.42 8.50
CA ARG A 326 -28.70 2.16 7.96
C ARG A 326 -27.52 1.65 8.79
N SER A 327 -27.49 0.35 9.05
CA SER A 327 -26.46 -0.31 9.88
C SER A 327 -25.04 -0.17 9.32
N TYR A 328 -24.91 -0.08 7.99
CA TYR A 328 -23.63 0.03 7.29
C TYR A 328 -23.18 1.48 7.05
N SER A 329 -24.01 2.47 7.37
CA SER A 329 -23.65 3.88 7.20
C SER A 329 -22.76 4.36 8.35
N TRP A 330 -22.02 5.43 8.11
CA TRP A 330 -21.22 6.08 9.17
C TRP A 330 -22.14 6.73 10.21
N ARG A 331 -21.62 6.86 11.43
CA ARG A 331 -22.32 7.50 12.56
C ARG A 331 -22.73 8.94 12.23
N THR A 332 -23.83 9.42 12.82
CA THR A 332 -24.18 10.84 12.76
C THR A 332 -23.15 11.67 13.53
N ASN A 333 -23.03 12.97 13.20
CA ASN A 333 -21.95 13.81 13.72
C ASN A 333 -21.86 13.81 15.26
N GLU A 334 -23.00 13.76 15.97
CA GLU A 334 -23.09 13.76 17.44
C GLU A 334 -22.45 12.52 18.11
N TRP A 335 -22.18 11.47 17.33
CA TRP A 335 -21.58 10.21 17.80
C TRP A 335 -20.12 10.05 17.36
N THR A 336 -19.48 11.15 16.96
CA THR A 336 -18.10 11.16 16.46
C THR A 336 -17.16 11.93 17.38
N PHE A 337 -15.86 11.67 17.23
CA PHE A 337 -14.83 12.40 17.97
C PHE A 337 -14.86 13.92 17.68
N HIS A 338 -15.25 14.36 16.48
CA HIS A 338 -15.26 15.78 16.12
C HIS A 338 -16.29 16.60 16.92
N SER A 339 -17.40 15.98 17.28
CA SER A 339 -18.39 16.58 18.17
C SER A 339 -18.11 16.29 19.65
N TYR A 340 -16.98 15.65 19.96
CA TYR A 340 -16.69 15.15 21.31
C TYR A 340 -17.77 14.22 21.83
N TYR A 341 -18.41 13.47 20.92
CA TYR A 341 -19.52 12.58 21.24
C TYR A 341 -20.64 13.30 22.00
N LEU A 342 -21.14 14.44 21.50
CA LEU A 342 -22.25 15.20 22.12
C LEU A 342 -23.42 14.30 22.55
N ALA A 343 -23.71 13.22 21.81
CA ALA A 343 -24.78 12.29 22.15
C ALA A 343 -24.57 11.53 23.48
N LEU A 344 -23.35 11.50 24.01
CA LEU A 344 -22.99 10.85 25.28
C LEU A 344 -22.89 11.83 26.45
N HIS A 345 -23.07 13.13 26.20
CA HIS A 345 -22.86 14.19 27.17
C HIS A 345 -24.06 15.15 27.20
N ASP A 346 -24.14 15.97 28.25
CA ASP A 346 -25.06 17.10 28.23
C ASP A 346 -24.64 18.06 27.09
N ALA A 347 -25.53 18.28 26.12
CA ALA A 347 -25.27 19.13 24.96
C ALA A 347 -24.85 20.56 25.36
N ASN A 348 -25.21 21.02 26.57
CA ASN A 348 -24.82 22.32 27.09
C ASN A 348 -23.47 22.32 27.81
N ASN A 349 -22.90 21.15 28.11
CA ASN A 349 -21.71 20.96 28.94
C ASN A 349 -20.78 19.85 28.42
N ALA A 350 -20.60 19.75 27.10
CA ALA A 350 -19.71 18.74 26.53
C ALA A 350 -18.24 19.00 26.93
N PRO A 351 -17.51 18.00 27.44
CA PRO A 351 -16.12 18.15 27.82
C PRO A 351 -15.24 18.43 26.59
N PRO A 352 -14.18 19.24 26.71
CA PRO A 352 -13.21 19.38 25.63
C PRO A 352 -12.56 18.02 25.30
N PRO A 353 -12.03 17.84 24.07
CA PRO A 353 -11.53 16.55 23.56
C PRO A 353 -10.45 15.93 24.45
N LYS A 354 -9.65 16.76 25.11
CA LYS A 354 -8.57 16.32 26.00
C LYS A 354 -9.08 15.95 27.41
N SER A 355 -10.37 16.02 27.69
CA SER A 355 -10.95 15.67 28.98
C SER A 355 -12.15 14.74 28.85
N LEU A 356 -12.18 13.89 27.82
CA LEU A 356 -13.19 12.84 27.73
C LEU A 356 -13.15 11.99 29.02
N PRO A 357 -14.29 11.77 29.69
CA PRO A 357 -14.31 11.04 30.94
C PRO A 357 -13.88 9.59 30.75
N SER A 358 -13.00 9.09 31.62
CA SER A 358 -12.49 7.72 31.56
C SER A 358 -13.53 6.65 31.92
N ASN A 359 -14.71 7.05 32.39
CA ASN A 359 -15.81 6.15 32.75
C ASN A 359 -16.91 6.06 31.67
N VAL A 360 -16.77 6.79 30.56
CA VAL A 360 -17.74 6.76 29.46
C VAL A 360 -17.32 5.70 28.45
N ARG A 361 -18.25 4.82 28.10
CA ARG A 361 -18.09 3.83 27.03
C ARG A 361 -18.56 4.45 25.71
N PHE A 362 -17.71 4.38 24.69
CA PHE A 362 -17.98 4.93 23.36
C PHE A 362 -18.43 3.82 22.41
N PRO A 363 -19.14 4.13 21.32
CA PRO A 363 -19.68 3.10 20.44
C PRO A 363 -18.61 2.25 19.75
N LEU A 364 -18.92 0.97 19.53
CA LEU A 364 -18.13 0.05 18.72
C LEU A 364 -18.09 0.48 17.25
N PHE A 365 -16.99 0.20 16.56
CA PHE A 365 -16.73 0.63 15.18
C PHE A 365 -17.17 -0.43 14.18
N ASN A 366 -18.00 -0.02 13.23
CA ASN A 366 -18.32 -0.83 12.05
C ASN A 366 -17.33 -0.56 10.91
N ALA A 367 -17.49 -1.26 9.79
CA ALA A 367 -16.62 -1.11 8.63
C ALA A 367 -16.59 0.33 8.04
N ALA A 368 -17.68 1.09 8.13
CA ALA A 368 -17.70 2.49 7.72
C ALA A 368 -16.86 3.38 8.65
N ASP A 369 -16.93 3.11 9.95
CA ASP A 369 -16.26 3.90 10.99
C ASP A 369 -14.73 3.78 10.87
N PHE A 370 -14.20 2.63 10.44
CA PHE A 370 -12.76 2.45 10.15
C PHE A 370 -12.21 3.51 9.19
N ARG A 371 -12.94 3.79 8.10
CA ARG A 371 -12.53 4.74 7.05
C ARG A 371 -12.93 6.18 7.39
N ARG A 372 -14.15 6.40 7.88
CA ARG A 372 -14.75 7.74 7.93
C ARG A 372 -14.60 8.44 9.28
N THR A 373 -14.57 7.70 10.37
CA THR A 373 -14.62 8.30 11.71
C THR A 373 -13.23 8.80 12.12
N PRO A 374 -13.05 10.11 12.35
CA PRO A 374 -11.79 10.64 12.86
C PRO A 374 -11.56 10.17 14.30
N GLY A 375 -10.30 10.23 14.75
CA GLY A 375 -9.90 9.75 16.07
C GLY A 375 -8.81 8.68 15.96
N GLY A 376 -8.15 8.39 17.07
CA GLY A 376 -7.00 7.49 17.10
C GLY A 376 -5.65 8.21 17.11
N PHE A 377 -4.59 7.41 17.12
CA PHE A 377 -3.21 7.88 17.18
C PHE A 377 -2.55 7.77 15.82
N PHE A 378 -1.91 8.87 15.40
CA PHE A 378 -1.19 8.97 14.15
C PHE A 378 0.30 8.66 14.34
N TYR A 379 0.80 7.62 13.68
CA TYR A 379 2.22 7.35 13.58
C TYR A 379 2.78 7.99 12.31
N GLY A 380 3.59 9.01 12.50
CA GLY A 380 4.23 9.78 11.44
C GLY A 380 4.80 11.06 12.04
N ASN A 381 5.77 11.66 11.36
CA ASN A 381 6.32 12.94 11.78
C ASN A 381 6.57 13.81 10.55
N ASP A 382 5.84 14.90 10.40
CA ASP A 382 5.96 15.80 9.25
C ASP A 382 7.35 16.44 9.14
N ASN A 383 8.08 16.55 10.26
CA ASN A 383 9.42 17.14 10.29
C ASN A 383 10.52 16.15 9.88
N VAL A 384 10.25 14.84 10.02
CA VAL A 384 11.14 13.73 9.62
C VAL A 384 10.21 12.59 9.16
N PRO A 385 9.77 12.56 7.89
CA PRO A 385 8.66 11.70 7.46
C PRO A 385 8.93 10.22 7.74
N LEU A 386 8.42 9.75 8.88
CA LEU A 386 8.37 8.35 9.24
C LEU A 386 7.19 7.73 8.50
N TYR A 387 7.43 7.25 7.29
CA TYR A 387 6.46 6.44 6.56
C TYR A 387 6.33 5.08 7.24
N VAL A 388 5.13 4.76 7.70
CA VAL A 388 4.83 3.48 8.34
C VAL A 388 4.14 2.49 7.40
N GLY A 389 3.78 2.95 6.20
CA GLY A 389 3.10 2.17 5.18
C GLY A 389 3.20 2.82 3.80
N TYR A 390 2.40 2.31 2.87
CA TYR A 390 2.44 2.60 1.45
C TYR A 390 1.03 2.61 0.86
N HIS A 391 0.83 3.43 -0.17
CA HIS A 391 -0.33 3.38 -1.05
C HIS A 391 0.17 3.12 -2.47
N VAL A 392 -0.06 1.92 -3.00
CA VAL A 392 0.41 1.47 -4.32
C VAL A 392 -0.66 1.83 -5.36
N HIS A 393 -0.86 3.12 -5.57
CA HIS A 393 -1.98 3.64 -6.32
C HIS A 393 -1.76 3.56 -7.85
N ASN A 394 -2.81 3.26 -8.60
CA ASN A 394 -2.81 3.24 -10.07
C ASN A 394 -1.86 2.24 -10.77
N PHE A 395 -1.49 1.12 -10.12
CA PHE A 395 -0.67 0.06 -10.74
C PHE A 395 -1.48 -0.84 -11.66
N PHE A 396 -1.95 -0.29 -12.79
CA PHE A 396 -2.73 -1.02 -13.80
C PHE A 396 -1.87 -1.66 -14.88
N ASP A 397 -2.25 -2.86 -15.32
CA ASP A 397 -1.67 -3.53 -16.49
C ASP A 397 -2.23 -2.97 -17.81
N ASP A 398 -3.40 -2.31 -17.76
CA ASP A 398 -4.12 -1.77 -18.91
C ASP A 398 -4.79 -0.43 -18.56
N VAL A 399 -4.58 0.60 -19.39
CA VAL A 399 -5.23 1.91 -19.27
C VAL A 399 -6.75 1.81 -19.38
N ASN A 400 -7.31 0.89 -20.15
CA ASN A 400 -8.76 0.73 -20.24
C ASN A 400 -9.36 0.30 -18.90
N VAL A 401 -8.67 -0.56 -18.15
CA VAL A 401 -9.08 -0.95 -16.79
C VAL A 401 -9.01 0.24 -15.84
N MET A 402 -7.94 1.04 -15.92
CA MET A 402 -7.83 2.28 -15.15
C MET A 402 -8.96 3.27 -15.49
N ARG A 403 -9.22 3.51 -16.79
CA ARG A 403 -10.30 4.40 -17.24
C ARG A 403 -11.67 3.88 -16.79
N LEU A 404 -11.87 2.57 -16.79
CA LEU A 404 -13.09 1.95 -16.26
C LEU A 404 -13.20 2.17 -14.75
N LYS A 405 -12.12 1.99 -13.98
CA LYS A 405 -12.08 2.36 -12.54
C LYS A 405 -12.59 3.79 -12.35
N TYR A 406 -12.00 4.75 -13.06
CA TYR A 406 -12.38 6.15 -12.99
C TYR A 406 -13.78 6.47 -13.54
N LYS A 407 -14.39 5.57 -14.32
CA LYS A 407 -15.77 5.71 -14.79
C LYS A 407 -16.79 5.14 -13.81
N THR A 408 -16.43 4.12 -13.04
CA THR A 408 -17.42 3.30 -12.33
C THR A 408 -17.19 3.14 -10.83
N TYR A 409 -16.06 3.59 -10.29
CA TYR A 409 -15.72 3.46 -8.87
C TYR A 409 -15.59 4.82 -8.18
N GLY A 410 -15.99 4.88 -6.90
CA GLY A 410 -15.89 6.01 -5.98
C GLY A 410 -16.25 7.35 -6.61
N HIS A 411 -15.21 8.13 -6.93
CA HIS A 411 -15.27 9.45 -7.55
C HIS A 411 -15.33 9.36 -9.09
N ALA A 412 -16.34 8.65 -9.57
CA ALA A 412 -16.54 8.38 -10.99
C ALA A 412 -16.68 9.66 -11.83
N GLN A 413 -16.06 9.66 -13.01
CA GLN A 413 -16.18 10.68 -14.05
C GLN A 413 -16.81 10.08 -15.29
N THR A 414 -17.89 10.70 -15.77
CA THR A 414 -18.70 10.19 -16.88
C THR A 414 -17.93 10.15 -18.20
N ASP A 415 -16.94 11.03 -18.37
CA ASP A 415 -16.07 11.17 -19.53
C ASP A 415 -14.71 10.48 -19.38
N ALA A 416 -14.50 9.66 -18.33
CA ALA A 416 -13.20 9.05 -18.03
C ALA A 416 -12.63 8.16 -19.16
N LEU A 417 -13.46 7.67 -20.09
CA LEU A 417 -12.99 6.87 -21.23
C LEU A 417 -12.36 7.70 -22.35
N THR A 418 -12.71 8.98 -22.46
CA THR A 418 -12.29 9.85 -23.58
C THR A 418 -11.38 10.98 -23.12
N LYS A 419 -11.41 11.30 -21.82
CA LYS A 419 -10.60 12.35 -21.21
C LYS A 419 -9.10 12.03 -21.28
N PRO A 420 -8.20 13.01 -21.50
CA PRO A 420 -6.76 12.78 -21.33
C PRO A 420 -6.46 12.21 -19.93
N LEU A 421 -5.52 11.26 -19.82
CA LEU A 421 -5.24 10.61 -18.54
C LEU A 421 -4.88 11.60 -17.44
N GLY A 422 -4.03 12.58 -17.76
CA GLY A 422 -3.62 13.62 -16.81
C GLY A 422 -4.76 14.54 -16.35
N ASP A 423 -5.91 14.51 -17.03
CA ASP A 423 -7.09 15.28 -16.67
C ASP A 423 -8.11 14.46 -15.86
N LEU A 424 -7.90 13.15 -15.69
CA LEU A 424 -8.77 12.31 -14.85
C LEU A 424 -8.74 12.82 -13.42
N ASN A 425 -7.59 12.78 -12.76
CA ASN A 425 -7.44 13.38 -11.43
C ASN A 425 -5.98 13.80 -11.19
N ARG A 426 -5.73 14.35 -10.01
CA ARG A 426 -4.42 14.89 -9.63
C ARG A 426 -3.36 13.78 -9.55
N GLU A 427 -3.72 12.61 -9.05
CA GLU A 427 -2.90 11.42 -8.87
C GLU A 427 -2.46 10.82 -10.21
N VAL A 428 -3.39 10.63 -11.15
CA VAL A 428 -3.11 10.16 -12.51
C VAL A 428 -2.30 11.21 -13.28
N ASN A 429 -2.51 12.50 -13.03
CA ASN A 429 -1.65 13.54 -13.61
C ASN A 429 -0.19 13.39 -13.17
N LEU A 430 0.05 13.11 -11.88
CA LEU A 430 1.40 12.81 -11.41
C LEU A 430 2.00 11.61 -12.13
N MET A 431 1.24 10.52 -12.25
CA MET A 431 1.67 9.32 -12.97
C MET A 431 2.07 9.65 -14.42
N VAL A 432 1.23 10.41 -15.14
CA VAL A 432 1.50 10.84 -16.53
C VAL A 432 2.74 11.72 -16.62
N ARG A 433 2.89 12.72 -15.74
CA ARG A 433 4.08 13.58 -15.71
C ARG A 433 5.35 12.78 -15.39
N CYS A 434 5.23 11.83 -14.47
CA CYS A 434 6.33 10.95 -14.10
C CYS A 434 6.80 10.12 -15.30
N ALA A 435 5.86 9.54 -16.04
CA ALA A 435 6.12 8.72 -17.22
C ALA A 435 6.67 9.51 -18.41
N MET A 436 6.21 10.75 -18.60
CA MET A 436 6.58 11.57 -19.75
C MET A 436 7.87 12.37 -19.56
N ASP A 437 8.53 12.22 -18.42
CA ASP A 437 9.66 13.04 -17.98
C ASP A 437 9.37 14.55 -18.03
N SER A 438 8.10 14.94 -17.91
CA SER A 438 7.62 16.31 -18.15
C SER A 438 7.52 17.14 -16.87
N GLY A 439 8.46 16.96 -15.95
CA GLY A 439 8.53 17.73 -14.70
C GLY A 439 9.39 18.97 -14.83
N ASP A 440 8.95 20.08 -14.24
CA ASP A 440 9.87 21.13 -13.78
C ASP A 440 10.81 20.50 -12.73
N ASP A 441 11.99 20.07 -13.16
CA ASP A 441 13.05 19.55 -12.28
C ASP A 441 13.54 20.60 -11.25
N ASN A 442 13.08 21.85 -11.37
CA ASN A 442 13.54 23.00 -10.60
C ASN A 442 12.39 23.74 -9.91
N ALA A 443 12.11 23.41 -8.64
CA ALA A 443 11.88 24.39 -7.57
C ALA A 443 11.43 23.69 -6.27
N MET A 444 12.39 23.12 -5.55
CA MET A 444 12.34 23.18 -4.09
C MET A 444 13.13 24.43 -3.70
N ASP A 445 12.44 25.56 -3.52
CA ASP A 445 12.91 26.51 -2.54
C ASP A 445 12.38 26.02 -1.18
N GLY A 446 13.26 25.56 -0.30
CA GLY A 446 12.91 25.15 1.06
C GLY A 446 12.18 26.23 1.85
N SER A 447 12.24 27.51 1.43
CA SER A 447 11.44 28.60 2.01
C SER A 447 9.93 28.46 1.75
N VAL A 448 9.54 27.69 0.73
CA VAL A 448 8.16 27.60 0.25
C VAL A 448 7.31 26.68 1.14
N MET A 449 7.87 25.56 1.62
CA MET A 449 7.21 24.72 2.64
C MET A 449 6.99 25.47 3.96
N SER A 450 7.88 26.39 4.33
CA SER A 450 7.73 27.26 5.52
C SER A 450 6.70 28.38 5.35
N LYS A 451 6.32 28.71 4.10
CA LYS A 451 5.35 29.76 3.77
C LYS A 451 3.90 29.28 3.78
N TYR A 452 3.65 27.98 3.73
CA TYR A 452 2.30 27.44 3.69
C TYR A 452 1.75 27.26 5.10
N ARG A 453 0.71 28.04 5.41
CA ARG A 453 0.09 28.07 6.73
C ARG A 453 -0.94 26.95 6.91
N THR A 454 -1.47 26.42 5.80
CA THR A 454 -2.58 25.45 5.84
C THR A 454 -2.35 24.22 4.97
N LYS A 455 -2.98 23.11 5.38
CA LYS A 455 -2.98 21.83 4.65
C LYS A 455 -3.55 21.95 3.23
N ASP A 456 -4.53 22.83 3.03
CA ASP A 456 -5.13 23.05 1.71
C ASP A 456 -4.23 23.86 0.77
N GLU A 457 -3.35 24.72 1.29
CA GLU A 457 -2.31 25.38 0.48
C GLU A 457 -1.26 24.37 0.01
N ARG A 458 -0.87 23.41 0.88
CA ARG A 458 0.03 22.30 0.50
C ARG A 458 -0.60 21.38 -0.55
N ARG A 459 -1.91 21.12 -0.46
CA ARG A 459 -2.67 20.31 -1.44
C ARG A 459 -2.81 20.98 -2.81
N LYS A 460 -2.79 22.32 -2.88
CA LYS A 460 -2.97 23.09 -4.12
C LYS A 460 -1.68 23.26 -4.93
N HIS A 461 -0.50 23.00 -4.37
CA HIS A 461 0.78 23.13 -5.08
C HIS A 461 1.33 21.79 -5.58
N ALA A 462 2.25 21.90 -6.55
CA ALA A 462 2.76 20.82 -7.38
C ALA A 462 3.12 19.59 -6.55
N ILE A 463 2.54 18.45 -6.92
CA ILE A 463 3.02 17.17 -6.43
C ILE A 463 4.49 17.10 -6.83
N LEU A 464 5.37 17.05 -5.83
CA LEU A 464 6.79 16.92 -6.04
C LEU A 464 7.03 15.59 -6.73
N ARG A 465 7.37 15.66 -8.01
CA ARG A 465 7.99 14.54 -8.69
C ARG A 465 9.39 14.42 -8.11
N ARG A 466 9.61 13.42 -7.25
CA ARG A 466 10.97 13.03 -6.88
C ARG A 466 11.40 11.99 -7.90
N LYS A 467 12.08 12.42 -8.97
CA LYS A 467 12.75 11.48 -9.89
C LYS A 467 13.73 10.64 -9.07
N GLY A 468 13.67 9.31 -9.22
CA GLY A 468 14.33 8.40 -8.29
C GLY A 468 13.61 8.31 -6.94
N GLY A 469 12.27 8.30 -6.92
CA GLY A 469 11.49 8.34 -5.68
C GLY A 469 11.84 7.21 -4.70
N LEU A 470 12.25 6.06 -5.21
CA LEU A 470 12.78 4.96 -4.41
C LEU A 470 14.12 5.31 -3.74
N ASP A 471 15.04 5.94 -4.48
CA ASP A 471 16.31 6.44 -3.97
C ASP A 471 16.05 7.50 -2.91
N PHE A 472 15.08 8.40 -3.12
CA PHE A 472 14.70 9.37 -2.10
C PHE A 472 14.24 8.71 -0.79
N LEU A 473 13.37 7.70 -0.86
CA LEU A 473 12.91 6.97 0.33
C LEU A 473 14.05 6.19 1.00
N THR A 474 15.05 5.77 0.23
CA THR A 474 16.23 5.03 0.71
C THR A 474 17.27 5.95 1.33
N GLU A 475 17.59 7.07 0.67
CA GLU A 475 18.61 8.06 1.05
C GLU A 475 18.18 8.92 2.23
N ALA A 476 16.89 9.15 2.42
CA ALA A 476 16.38 9.90 3.55
C ALA A 476 16.52 9.16 4.90
N ASN A 477 17.42 8.17 4.97
CA ASN A 477 17.84 7.42 6.16
C ASN A 477 16.68 6.69 6.88
N TYR A 478 15.59 6.40 6.17
CA TYR A 478 14.43 5.66 6.68
C TYR A 478 14.64 4.14 6.61
N GLY A 479 15.87 3.67 6.90
CA GLY A 479 16.42 2.36 6.56
C GLY A 479 15.67 1.10 7.01
N HIS A 480 14.54 1.22 7.70
CA HIS A 480 13.71 0.09 8.11
C HIS A 480 12.24 0.33 7.74
N GLY A 481 11.82 -0.19 6.58
CA GLY A 481 10.40 -0.30 6.24
C GLY A 481 9.77 0.90 5.50
N ALA A 482 10.56 1.80 4.92
CA ALA A 482 10.02 2.87 4.05
C ALA A 482 9.87 2.48 2.57
N VAL A 483 10.37 1.31 2.19
CA VAL A 483 10.26 0.76 0.83
C VAL A 483 9.66 -0.64 0.90
N PRO A 484 8.56 -0.92 0.18
CA PRO A 484 7.97 -2.26 0.10
C PRO A 484 8.99 -3.32 -0.30
N ILE A 485 8.92 -4.52 0.29
CA ILE A 485 9.81 -5.64 -0.06
C ILE A 485 9.75 -5.94 -1.56
N ALA A 486 8.54 -5.91 -2.14
CA ALA A 486 8.33 -6.10 -3.57
C ALA A 486 9.11 -5.11 -4.45
N PHE A 487 9.36 -3.89 -3.97
CA PHE A 487 10.04 -2.85 -4.73
C PHE A 487 11.57 -2.96 -4.64
N ARG A 488 12.08 -3.87 -3.81
CA ARG A 488 13.51 -4.23 -3.74
C ARG A 488 13.86 -5.39 -4.68
N MET A 489 12.86 -5.94 -5.37
CA MET A 489 13.08 -7.05 -6.28
C MET A 489 13.81 -6.59 -7.54
N GLU A 490 14.82 -7.36 -7.92
CA GLU A 490 15.60 -7.11 -9.12
C GLU A 490 14.66 -7.04 -10.34
N LYS A 491 14.91 -6.06 -11.21
CA LYS A 491 14.19 -5.82 -12.48
C LYS A 491 12.73 -5.42 -12.36
N TYR A 492 12.04 -5.65 -11.23
CA TYR A 492 10.61 -5.31 -11.10
C TYR A 492 10.37 -3.81 -11.28
N VAL A 493 11.08 -2.96 -10.52
CA VAL A 493 10.90 -1.50 -10.55
C VAL A 493 11.05 -0.97 -11.98
N GLN A 494 12.15 -1.33 -12.63
CA GLN A 494 12.46 -0.91 -13.99
C GLN A 494 11.44 -1.43 -15.01
N ALA A 495 11.09 -2.72 -14.94
CA ALA A 495 10.10 -3.32 -15.85
C ALA A 495 8.74 -2.63 -15.71
N ARG A 496 8.29 -2.40 -14.47
CA ARG A 496 7.02 -1.73 -14.18
C ARG A 496 7.02 -0.29 -14.67
N HIS A 497 8.11 0.43 -14.46
CA HIS A 497 8.23 1.81 -14.94
C HIS A 497 8.13 1.86 -16.48
N TYR A 498 8.84 1.00 -17.20
CA TYR A 498 8.77 0.96 -18.66
C TYR A 498 7.39 0.58 -19.20
N GLU A 499 6.72 -0.40 -18.59
CA GLU A 499 5.36 -0.78 -18.96
C GLU A 499 4.38 0.37 -18.78
N MET A 500 4.46 1.07 -17.63
CA MET A 500 3.65 2.25 -17.37
C MET A 500 3.88 3.35 -18.43
N VAL A 501 5.14 3.65 -18.75
CA VAL A 501 5.51 4.66 -19.77
C VAL A 501 4.97 4.27 -21.14
N ALA A 502 5.13 3.02 -21.55
CA ALA A 502 4.65 2.52 -22.83
C ALA A 502 3.12 2.62 -22.92
N MET A 503 2.42 2.22 -21.86
CA MET A 503 0.97 2.24 -21.77
C MET A 503 0.40 3.66 -21.88
N ILE A 504 1.01 4.65 -21.19
CA ILE A 504 0.58 6.06 -21.25
C ILE A 504 0.82 6.66 -22.64
N ARG A 505 1.97 6.38 -23.26
CA ARG A 505 2.28 6.87 -24.62
C ARG A 505 1.31 6.32 -25.66
N ALA A 506 0.98 5.03 -25.58
CA ALA A 506 0.06 4.38 -26.49
C ALA A 506 -1.37 4.95 -26.38
N ASP A 507 -1.83 5.23 -25.16
CA ASP A 507 -3.14 5.87 -24.94
C ASP A 507 -3.19 7.29 -25.53
N GLU A 508 -2.15 8.10 -25.31
CA GLU A 508 -2.09 9.46 -25.82
C GLU A 508 -2.02 9.50 -27.36
N GLU A 509 -1.24 8.61 -27.99
CA GLU A 509 -1.19 8.48 -29.45
C GLU A 509 -2.56 8.12 -30.03
N LYS A 510 -3.24 7.12 -29.46
CA LYS A 510 -4.59 6.71 -29.88
C LYS A 510 -5.58 7.86 -29.77
N ARG A 511 -5.49 8.66 -28.71
CA ARG A 511 -6.35 9.84 -28.49
C ARG A 511 -6.11 10.90 -29.55
N LEU A 512 -4.86 11.23 -29.86
CA LEU A 512 -4.50 12.21 -30.88
C LEU A 512 -4.96 11.79 -32.29
N LEU A 513 -4.84 10.50 -32.61
CA LEU A 513 -5.36 9.94 -33.87
C LEU A 513 -6.89 10.06 -33.96
N ALA A 514 -7.61 9.76 -32.88
CA ALA A 514 -9.06 9.92 -32.83
C ALA A 514 -9.49 11.39 -33.01
N ALA A 515 -8.77 12.33 -32.39
CA ALA A 515 -9.02 13.77 -32.55
C ALA A 515 -8.76 14.25 -33.99
N ALA A 516 -7.72 13.75 -34.64
CA ALA A 516 -7.40 14.08 -36.03
C ALA A 516 -8.41 13.49 -37.03
N GLY A 517 -8.88 12.26 -36.80
CA GLY A 517 -9.87 11.58 -37.66
C GLY A 517 -11.28 12.16 -37.57
N GLY A 518 -11.68 12.71 -36.42
CA GLY A 518 -13.01 13.29 -36.20
C GLY A 518 -13.26 14.63 -36.91
N GLY A 519 -12.21 15.32 -37.37
CA GLY A 519 -12.32 16.65 -38.01
C GLY A 519 -12.64 16.64 -39.51
N GLY A 520 -12.63 15.48 -40.17
CA GLY A 520 -12.67 15.39 -41.65
C GLY A 520 -14.06 15.25 -42.29
N GLY A 521 -15.15 15.12 -41.52
CA GLY A 521 -16.46 14.70 -42.05
C GLY A 521 -17.52 15.79 -42.28
N GLY A 522 -17.26 17.06 -41.93
CA GLY A 522 -18.31 18.09 -41.83
C GLY A 522 -18.41 19.11 -42.97
N GLY A 523 -17.65 18.97 -44.05
CA GLY A 523 -17.52 20.03 -45.07
C GLY A 523 -17.77 19.55 -46.49
N GLY A 524 -18.97 19.08 -46.81
CA GLY A 524 -19.29 18.63 -48.18
C GLY A 524 -20.77 18.35 -48.40
N GLY A 525 -21.61 19.38 -48.27
CA GLY A 525 -23.05 19.23 -48.48
C GLY A 525 -23.78 20.53 -48.73
N GLY A 526 -23.14 21.49 -49.42
CA GLY A 526 -23.82 22.66 -49.97
C GLY A 526 -23.50 22.75 -51.46
N GLY A 527 -24.48 22.48 -52.33
CA GLY A 527 -24.40 22.86 -53.74
C GLY A 527 -25.14 21.95 -54.72
N GLY A 528 -26.34 22.37 -55.12
CA GLY A 528 -27.11 21.87 -56.27
C GLY A 528 -28.56 21.62 -55.87
N GLY A 529 -29.56 22.44 -56.15
CA GLY A 529 -29.77 23.35 -57.28
C GLY A 529 -30.70 22.71 -58.31
N VAL A 530 -32.01 22.97 -58.19
CA VAL A 530 -33.00 23.53 -59.16
C VAL A 530 -34.40 23.25 -58.63
#